data_AF-A0A2H5AXP3-F1
#
_entry.id   AF-A0A2H5AXP3-F1
#
_cell.length_a   1.000
_cell.length_b   1.000
_cell.length_c   1.000
_cell.angle_alpha   90.00
_cell.angle_beta   90.00
_cell.angle_gamma   90.00
#
_symmetry.space_group_name_H-M   'P 1'
#
loop_
_entity.id
_entity.type
_entity.pdbx_description
1 polymer ?
#
loop_
_entity_poly.entity_id
_entity_poly.type
_entity_poly.pdbx_seq_one_letter_code
_entity_poly.pdbx_strand_id
1 'polypeptide(L)'
;MPTYLLPVESPVVPAQSVRERDVQPAVEPMPFAGLQLVHAALRRDLARLPNALRLLQPEDTVAAEALQRHWDFITAMLTCHHEQQDTRLWPLLRRFAPELRLLLNWLESDHHNLDHSFTRVTTLVRIATRDPASAWPVAYAVEELAARLETHLRIEERQLLPRMAGVFAPGSRIGTLPELLDLLAAADGPAPADALVWLLEGVDEEQIDRLIADCDDTTARQWPHWRATYARCTSGLWGTPTV
;
A
#
# COMPACT_ATOMS: atom_id res chain seq x y z
N MET A 1 43.45 -75.31 13.69
CA MET A 1 42.84 -75.24 12.34
C MET A 1 42.54 -73.78 12.06
N PRO A 2 43.34 -73.08 11.24
CA PRO A 2 43.12 -71.67 10.94
C PRO A 2 42.13 -71.52 9.78
N THR A 3 41.02 -70.83 10.00
CA THR A 3 40.08 -70.47 8.94
C THR A 3 40.50 -69.11 8.39
N TYR A 4 40.99 -69.11 7.15
CA TYR A 4 41.22 -67.91 6.35
C TYR A 4 39.88 -67.33 5.91
N LEU A 5 39.55 -66.12 6.34
CA LEU A 5 38.55 -65.27 5.68
C LEU A 5 39.14 -63.87 5.55
N LEU A 6 39.41 -63.48 4.30
CA LEU A 6 39.81 -62.13 3.91
C LEU A 6 38.62 -61.16 4.12
N PRO A 7 38.86 -59.88 4.45
CA PRO A 7 37.78 -58.90 4.54
C PRO A 7 37.26 -58.57 3.13
N VAL A 8 35.94 -58.61 2.96
CA VAL A 8 35.26 -58.07 1.77
C VAL A 8 35.04 -56.58 2.00
N GLU A 9 35.54 -55.73 1.10
CA GLU A 9 35.24 -54.30 1.14
C GLU A 9 33.76 -54.04 0.81
N SER A 10 33.10 -53.26 1.65
CA SER A 10 31.74 -52.79 1.40
C SER A 10 31.71 -51.86 0.18
N PRO A 11 30.67 -51.93 -0.67
CA PRO A 11 30.58 -51.07 -1.85
C PRO A 11 30.44 -49.60 -1.44
N VAL A 12 31.29 -48.75 -2.00
CA VAL A 12 31.18 -47.29 -1.86
C VAL A 12 30.04 -46.81 -2.76
N VAL A 13 28.94 -46.38 -2.14
CA VAL A 13 27.89 -45.64 -2.83
C VAL A 13 28.40 -44.21 -3.07
N PRO A 14 28.50 -43.73 -4.31
CA PRO A 14 28.92 -42.35 -4.56
C PRO A 14 27.87 -41.41 -3.95
N ALA A 15 28.34 -40.48 -3.12
CA ALA A 15 27.48 -39.46 -2.54
C ALA A 15 26.80 -38.67 -3.67
N GLN A 16 25.47 -38.77 -3.74
CA GLN A 16 24.69 -37.87 -4.57
C GLN A 16 24.91 -36.46 -4.04
N SER A 17 25.43 -35.56 -4.89
CA SER A 17 25.48 -34.15 -4.56
C SER A 17 24.05 -33.67 -4.38
N VAL A 18 23.66 -33.44 -3.13
CA VAL A 18 22.46 -32.67 -2.82
C VAL A 18 22.77 -31.27 -3.31
N ARG A 19 22.33 -30.95 -4.54
CA ARG A 19 22.09 -29.55 -4.89
C ARG A 19 21.11 -29.06 -3.86
N GLU A 20 21.57 -28.20 -2.95
CA GLU A 20 20.69 -27.34 -2.17
C GLU A 20 19.70 -26.76 -3.17
N ARG A 21 18.44 -27.22 -3.09
CA ARG A 21 17.37 -26.49 -3.76
C ARG A 21 17.37 -25.16 -3.05
N ASP A 22 17.78 -24.14 -3.77
CA ASP A 22 17.57 -22.76 -3.38
C ASP A 22 16.05 -22.63 -3.13
N VAL A 23 15.65 -22.70 -1.85
CA VAL A 23 14.26 -22.51 -1.47
C VAL A 23 14.04 -21.01 -1.61
N GLN A 24 13.66 -20.59 -2.81
CA GLN A 24 13.08 -19.27 -2.99
C GLN A 24 11.96 -19.13 -1.96
N PRO A 25 11.94 -18.06 -1.16
CA PRO A 25 10.82 -17.85 -0.25
C PRO A 25 9.53 -17.86 -1.07
N ALA A 26 8.49 -18.55 -0.59
CA ALA A 26 7.24 -18.76 -1.32
C ALA A 26 6.55 -17.44 -1.75
N VAL A 27 6.92 -16.33 -1.10
CA VAL A 27 6.56 -14.96 -1.50
C VAL A 27 7.81 -14.09 -1.33
N GLU A 28 8.08 -13.18 -2.25
CA GLU A 28 9.22 -12.26 -2.13
C GLU A 28 8.94 -11.17 -1.08
N PRO A 29 9.95 -10.70 -0.32
CA PRO A 29 9.79 -9.57 0.57
C PRO A 29 9.28 -8.34 -0.20
N MET A 30 8.42 -7.54 0.42
CA MET A 30 7.95 -6.28 -0.16
C MET A 30 8.85 -5.13 0.33
N PRO A 31 9.87 -4.69 -0.44
CA PRO A 31 10.72 -3.59 -0.03
C PRO A 31 9.90 -2.31 0.06
N PHE A 32 10.09 -1.50 1.10
CA PHE A 32 9.31 -0.28 1.30
C PHE A 32 7.79 -0.53 1.28
N ALA A 33 7.34 -1.60 1.95
CA ALA A 33 5.95 -2.04 1.96
C ALA A 33 4.94 -0.94 2.29
N GLY A 34 5.25 -0.04 3.22
CA GLY A 34 4.35 1.06 3.57
C GLY A 34 4.03 1.97 2.37
N LEU A 35 5.05 2.31 1.57
CA LEU A 35 4.86 3.12 0.37
C LEU A 35 4.06 2.36 -0.70
N GLN A 36 4.47 1.13 -1.00
CA GLN A 36 3.81 0.31 -2.03
C GLN A 36 2.34 0.01 -1.70
N LEU A 37 2.02 -0.25 -0.42
CA LEU A 37 0.65 -0.53 0.02
C LEU A 37 -0.25 0.71 -0.12
N VAL A 38 0.25 1.91 0.23
CA VAL A 38 -0.50 3.17 0.00
C VAL A 38 -0.81 3.33 -1.48
N HIS A 39 0.18 3.10 -2.35
CA HIS A 39 -0.01 3.22 -3.79
C HIS A 39 -1.03 2.22 -4.33
N ALA A 40 -0.94 0.95 -3.90
CA ALA A 40 -1.85 -0.10 -4.31
C ALA A 40 -3.29 0.20 -3.87
N ALA A 41 -3.48 0.64 -2.63
CA ALA A 41 -4.79 0.95 -2.07
C ALA A 41 -5.42 2.20 -2.72
N LEU A 42 -4.63 3.25 -3.01
CA LEU A 42 -5.08 4.42 -3.78
C LEU A 42 -5.56 4.03 -5.18
N ARG A 43 -4.78 3.22 -5.91
CA ARG A 43 -5.18 2.72 -7.24
C ARG A 43 -6.48 1.94 -7.19
N ARG A 44 -6.59 1.01 -6.23
CA ARG A 44 -7.77 0.17 -6.05
C ARG A 44 -9.04 1.00 -5.88
N ASP A 45 -9.02 1.99 -4.99
CA ASP A 45 -10.24 2.71 -4.65
C ASP A 45 -10.56 3.82 -5.67
N LEU A 46 -9.55 4.49 -6.25
CA LEU A 46 -9.78 5.43 -7.35
C LEU A 46 -10.31 4.74 -8.61
N ALA A 47 -10.07 3.45 -8.81
CA ALA A 47 -10.69 2.68 -9.89
C ALA A 47 -12.18 2.37 -9.62
N ARG A 48 -12.60 2.29 -8.34
CA ARG A 48 -13.97 1.94 -7.93
C ARG A 48 -14.88 3.15 -7.77
N LEU A 49 -14.33 4.27 -7.29
CA LEU A 49 -15.05 5.49 -6.97
C LEU A 49 -15.89 6.08 -8.12
N PRO A 50 -15.41 6.13 -9.38
CA PRO A 50 -16.22 6.62 -10.49
C PRO A 50 -17.51 5.83 -10.69
N ASN A 51 -17.47 4.51 -10.51
CA ASN A 51 -18.66 3.67 -10.60
C ASN A 51 -19.60 3.89 -9.40
N ALA A 52 -19.06 3.97 -8.19
CA ALA A 52 -19.86 4.26 -6.99
C ALA A 52 -20.58 5.62 -7.10
N LEU A 53 -19.93 6.64 -7.65
CA LEU A 53 -20.55 7.93 -7.97
C LEU A 53 -21.72 7.77 -8.96
N ARG A 54 -21.49 7.08 -10.09
CA ARG A 54 -22.51 6.88 -11.14
C ARG A 54 -23.74 6.11 -10.67
N LEU A 55 -23.58 5.23 -9.69
CA LEU A 55 -24.66 4.42 -9.13
C LEU A 55 -25.46 5.13 -8.02
N LEU A 56 -24.99 6.29 -7.56
CA LEU A 56 -25.64 7.02 -6.47
C LEU A 56 -27.06 7.46 -6.85
N GLN A 57 -28.04 7.11 -6.03
CA GLN A 57 -29.44 7.50 -6.22
C GLN A 57 -29.79 8.75 -5.40
N PRO A 58 -30.69 9.64 -5.86
CA PRO A 58 -31.10 10.86 -5.16
C PRO A 58 -31.53 10.67 -3.70
N GLU A 59 -32.22 9.58 -3.40
CA GLU A 59 -32.76 9.25 -2.08
C GLU A 59 -31.81 8.43 -1.18
N ASP A 60 -30.68 7.95 -1.73
CA ASP A 60 -29.74 7.10 -0.99
C ASP A 60 -28.69 7.93 -0.22
N THR A 61 -29.15 8.55 0.86
CA THR A 61 -28.29 9.37 1.72
C THR A 61 -27.20 8.55 2.41
N VAL A 62 -27.45 7.27 2.67
CA VAL A 62 -26.48 6.38 3.33
C VAL A 62 -25.28 6.11 2.41
N ALA A 63 -25.52 5.78 1.14
CA ALA A 63 -24.46 5.60 0.16
C ALA A 63 -23.71 6.91 -0.11
N ALA A 64 -24.44 8.04 -0.21
CA ALA A 64 -23.83 9.36 -0.41
C ALA A 64 -22.85 9.72 0.71
N GLU A 65 -23.27 9.54 1.98
CA GLU A 65 -22.42 9.81 3.13
C GLU A 65 -21.25 8.83 3.23
N ALA A 66 -21.45 7.55 2.92
CA ALA A 66 -20.38 6.56 2.90
C ALA A 66 -19.32 6.91 1.86
N LEU A 67 -19.74 7.32 0.66
CA LEU A 67 -18.84 7.76 -0.40
C LEU A 67 -18.08 9.03 -0.02
N GLN A 68 -18.74 10.03 0.57
CA GLN A 68 -18.08 11.23 1.07
C GLN A 68 -17.04 10.90 2.14
N ARG A 69 -17.39 10.08 3.14
CA ARG A 69 -16.46 9.68 4.20
C ARG A 69 -15.24 8.93 3.65
N HIS A 70 -15.46 8.03 2.71
CA HIS A 70 -14.36 7.28 2.10
C HIS A 70 -13.47 8.19 1.24
N TRP A 71 -14.05 9.12 0.49
CA TRP A 71 -13.30 10.13 -0.26
C TRP A 71 -12.42 10.99 0.67
N ASP A 72 -13.00 11.47 1.77
CA ASP A 72 -12.27 12.27 2.76
C ASP A 72 -11.13 11.46 3.39
N PHE A 73 -11.37 10.18 3.70
CA PHE A 73 -10.33 9.26 4.20
C PHE A 73 -9.17 9.06 3.21
N ILE A 74 -9.44 8.73 1.93
CA ILE A 74 -8.34 8.52 0.96
C ILE A 74 -7.58 9.80 0.67
N THR A 75 -8.25 10.96 0.71
CA THR A 75 -7.59 12.25 0.50
C THR A 75 -6.69 12.58 1.70
N ALA A 76 -7.15 12.33 2.93
CA ALA A 76 -6.32 12.49 4.12
C ALA A 76 -5.12 11.53 4.14
N MET A 77 -5.31 10.28 3.70
CA MET A 77 -4.21 9.31 3.53
C MET A 77 -3.17 9.81 2.53
N LEU A 78 -3.60 10.32 1.37
CA LEU A 78 -2.71 10.85 0.35
C LEU A 78 -1.92 12.06 0.86
N THR A 79 -2.60 13.04 1.47
CA THR A 79 -1.94 14.24 2.01
C THR A 79 -0.90 13.85 3.05
N CYS A 80 -1.24 12.98 4.00
CA CYS A 80 -0.27 12.50 4.98
C CYS A 80 0.92 11.80 4.30
N HIS A 81 0.66 10.95 3.30
CA HIS A 81 1.70 10.25 2.56
C HIS A 81 2.68 11.21 1.85
N HIS A 82 2.17 12.19 1.08
CA HIS A 82 3.01 13.20 0.43
C HIS A 82 3.79 14.04 1.45
N GLU A 83 3.14 14.49 2.52
CA GLU A 83 3.81 15.28 3.57
C GLU A 83 4.95 14.49 4.24
N GLN A 84 4.76 13.21 4.53
CA GLN A 84 5.82 12.38 5.11
C GLN A 84 6.97 12.16 4.12
N GLN A 85 6.68 12.00 2.84
CA GLN A 85 7.72 11.92 1.83
C GLN A 85 8.51 13.22 1.74
N ASP A 86 7.84 14.36 1.62
CA ASP A 86 8.48 15.67 1.40
C ASP A 86 9.27 16.16 2.62
N THR A 87 8.72 15.97 3.83
CA THR A 87 9.31 16.51 5.06
C THR A 87 10.33 15.56 5.71
N ARG A 88 10.23 14.25 5.44
CA ARG A 88 11.08 13.24 6.08
C ARG A 88 11.94 12.47 5.09
N LEU A 89 11.33 11.86 4.07
CA LEU A 89 12.05 10.94 3.19
C LEU A 89 12.95 11.68 2.18
N TRP A 90 12.46 12.73 1.52
CA TRP A 90 13.23 13.46 0.51
C TRP A 90 14.48 14.14 1.11
N PRO A 91 14.43 14.76 2.31
CA PRO A 91 15.64 15.27 2.96
C PRO A 91 16.71 14.20 3.21
N LEU A 92 16.31 12.99 3.61
CA LEU A 92 17.25 11.87 3.80
C LEU A 92 17.86 11.46 2.46
N LEU A 93 17.05 11.29 1.42
CA LEU A 93 17.54 10.91 0.10
C LEU A 93 18.43 11.99 -0.52
N ARG A 94 18.10 13.29 -0.36
CA ARG A 94 18.96 14.40 -0.79
C ARG A 94 20.33 14.38 -0.12
N ARG A 95 20.39 13.95 1.14
CA ARG A 95 21.63 13.85 1.91
C ARG A 95 22.49 12.67 1.50
N PHE A 96 21.89 11.50 1.31
CA PHE A 96 22.61 10.24 1.12
C PHE A 96 22.70 9.76 -0.34
N ALA A 97 21.89 10.33 -1.24
CA ALA A 97 21.85 10.05 -2.67
C ALA A 97 21.65 11.36 -3.48
N PRO A 98 22.64 12.28 -3.45
CA PRO A 98 22.52 13.60 -4.06
C PRO A 98 22.25 13.57 -5.58
N GLU A 99 22.57 12.48 -6.26
CA GLU A 99 22.22 12.23 -7.66
C GLU A 99 20.70 12.17 -7.92
N LEU A 100 19.88 11.90 -6.89
CA LEU A 100 18.43 11.87 -7.00
C LEU A 100 17.79 13.27 -6.95
N ARG A 101 18.54 14.32 -6.65
CA ARG A 101 18.01 15.66 -6.35
C ARG A 101 17.05 16.20 -7.43
N LEU A 102 17.35 16.00 -8.72
CA LEU A 102 16.47 16.46 -9.79
C LEU A 102 15.14 15.68 -9.84
N LEU A 103 15.19 14.36 -9.62
CA LEU A 103 13.99 13.53 -9.52
C LEU A 103 13.15 13.93 -8.31
N LEU A 104 13.76 14.12 -7.14
CA LEU A 104 13.06 14.51 -5.91
C LEU A 104 12.42 15.89 -6.02
N ASN A 105 13.09 16.85 -6.66
CA ASN A 105 12.52 18.17 -6.91
C ASN A 105 11.32 18.11 -7.87
N TRP A 106 11.36 17.19 -8.84
CA TRP A 106 10.23 16.96 -9.72
C TRP A 106 9.06 16.32 -8.96
N LEU A 107 9.32 15.28 -8.15
CA LEU A 107 8.31 14.59 -7.34
C LEU A 107 7.62 15.52 -6.34
N GLU A 108 8.39 16.31 -5.58
CA GLU A 108 7.85 17.30 -4.64
C GLU A 108 6.99 18.37 -5.35
N SER A 109 7.40 18.81 -6.54
CA SER A 109 6.57 19.71 -7.36
C SER A 109 5.28 19.03 -7.84
N ASP A 110 5.37 17.75 -8.19
CA ASP A 110 4.22 16.96 -8.63
C ASP A 110 3.24 16.66 -7.48
N HIS A 111 3.71 16.44 -6.25
CA HIS A 111 2.88 16.37 -5.04
C HIS A 111 2.00 17.60 -4.91
N HIS A 112 2.59 18.81 -4.94
CA HIS A 112 1.84 20.05 -4.85
C HIS A 112 0.75 20.16 -5.94
N ASN A 113 1.06 19.75 -7.18
CA ASN A 113 0.09 19.76 -8.28
C ASN A 113 -1.04 18.72 -8.09
N LEU A 114 -0.72 17.55 -7.54
CA LEU A 114 -1.68 16.51 -7.20
C LEU A 114 -2.57 16.96 -6.04
N ASP A 115 -2.01 17.52 -4.97
CA ASP A 115 -2.75 18.01 -3.81
C ASP A 115 -3.76 19.10 -4.20
N HIS A 116 -3.36 20.01 -5.09
CA HIS A 116 -4.28 20.98 -5.69
C HIS A 116 -5.40 20.30 -6.52
N SER A 117 -5.08 19.25 -7.25
CA SER A 117 -6.06 18.49 -8.04
C SER A 117 -7.03 17.74 -7.13
N PHE A 118 -6.54 17.07 -6.08
CA PHE A 118 -7.36 16.42 -5.05
C PHE A 118 -8.27 17.43 -4.36
N THR A 119 -7.77 18.60 -3.95
CA THR A 119 -8.59 19.67 -3.34
C THR A 119 -9.78 20.07 -4.23
N ARG A 120 -9.53 20.24 -5.54
CA ARG A 120 -10.57 20.57 -6.52
C ARG A 120 -11.59 19.44 -6.64
N VAL A 121 -11.13 18.20 -6.80
CA VAL A 121 -12.03 17.05 -6.97
C VAL A 121 -12.79 16.74 -5.67
N THR A 122 -12.22 16.97 -4.49
CA THR A 122 -12.93 16.90 -3.20
C THR A 122 -14.13 17.82 -3.15
N THR A 123 -14.01 19.03 -3.72
CA THR A 123 -15.15 19.95 -3.84
C THR A 123 -16.22 19.38 -4.76
N LEU A 124 -15.83 18.77 -5.88
CA LEU A 124 -16.74 18.16 -6.84
C LEU A 124 -17.46 16.93 -6.27
N VAL A 125 -16.75 16.03 -5.58
CA VAL A 125 -17.33 14.87 -4.90
C VAL A 125 -18.34 15.31 -3.84
N ARG A 126 -18.04 16.36 -3.09
CA ARG A 126 -18.98 16.96 -2.12
C ARG A 126 -20.24 17.53 -2.78
N ILE A 127 -20.17 18.00 -4.02
CA ILE A 127 -21.34 18.42 -4.79
C ILE A 127 -22.13 17.18 -5.23
N ALA A 128 -21.47 16.18 -5.84
CA ALA A 128 -22.13 14.98 -6.34
C ALA A 128 -22.85 14.15 -5.27
N THR A 129 -22.30 14.11 -4.05
CA THR A 129 -22.94 13.44 -2.91
C THR A 129 -24.18 14.16 -2.39
N ARG A 130 -24.39 15.44 -2.75
CA ARG A 130 -25.59 16.23 -2.40
C ARG A 130 -26.56 16.38 -3.55
N ASP A 131 -26.05 16.34 -4.78
CA ASP A 131 -26.81 16.42 -6.01
C ASP A 131 -26.31 15.33 -6.98
N PRO A 132 -26.91 14.13 -6.95
CA PRO A 132 -26.51 13.04 -7.82
C PRO A 132 -26.67 13.33 -9.32
N ALA A 133 -27.37 14.41 -9.72
CA ALA A 133 -27.39 14.85 -11.11
C ALA A 133 -26.00 15.25 -11.63
N SER A 134 -25.08 15.65 -10.75
CA SER A 134 -23.70 15.95 -11.12
C SER A 134 -22.76 14.74 -11.08
N ALA A 135 -23.24 13.53 -10.74
CA ALA A 135 -22.39 12.37 -10.51
C ALA A 135 -21.53 11.99 -11.72
N TRP A 136 -22.09 12.05 -12.93
CA TRP A 136 -21.38 11.65 -14.16
C TRP A 136 -20.17 12.54 -14.48
N PRO A 137 -20.31 13.89 -14.57
CA PRO A 137 -19.15 14.77 -14.71
C PRO A 137 -18.11 14.62 -13.60
N VAL A 138 -18.55 14.39 -12.36
CA VAL A 138 -17.63 14.23 -11.21
C VAL A 138 -16.88 12.90 -11.28
N ALA A 139 -17.54 11.81 -11.69
CA ALA A 139 -16.88 10.53 -11.93
C ALA A 139 -15.76 10.64 -12.96
N TYR A 140 -15.98 11.40 -14.05
CA TYR A 140 -14.95 11.68 -15.05
C TYR A 140 -13.77 12.48 -14.47
N ALA A 141 -14.03 13.47 -13.61
CA ALA A 141 -12.96 14.22 -12.93
C ALA A 141 -12.13 13.32 -11.99
N VAL A 142 -12.75 12.34 -11.33
CA VAL A 142 -12.04 11.33 -10.53
C VAL A 142 -11.17 10.42 -11.41
N GLU A 143 -11.65 10.01 -12.58
CA GLU A 143 -10.88 9.21 -13.55
C GLU A 143 -9.65 9.97 -14.06
N GLU A 144 -9.79 11.26 -14.39
CA GLU A 144 -8.67 12.11 -14.79
C GLU A 144 -7.65 12.27 -13.65
N LEU A 145 -8.12 12.44 -12.41
CA LEU A 145 -7.24 12.51 -11.23
C LEU A 145 -6.49 11.18 -11.03
N ALA A 146 -7.19 10.05 -11.16
CA ALA A 146 -6.59 8.72 -11.03
C ALA A 146 -5.48 8.48 -12.07
N ALA A 147 -5.69 8.89 -13.32
CA ALA A 147 -4.69 8.78 -14.38
C ALA A 147 -3.43 9.64 -14.10
N ARG A 148 -3.62 10.82 -13.50
CA ARG A 148 -2.50 11.70 -13.09
C ARG A 148 -1.72 11.08 -11.94
N LEU A 149 -2.43 10.63 -10.90
CA LEU A 149 -1.81 9.95 -9.76
C LEU A 149 -1.06 8.69 -10.23
N GLU A 150 -1.64 7.88 -11.11
CA GLU A 150 -0.95 6.71 -11.67
C GLU A 150 0.40 7.06 -12.31
N THR A 151 0.46 8.17 -13.05
CA THR A 151 1.72 8.62 -13.66
C THR A 151 2.77 8.93 -12.61
N HIS A 152 2.37 9.58 -11.52
CA HIS A 152 3.20 9.89 -10.38
C HIS A 152 3.70 8.62 -9.67
N LEU A 153 2.78 7.76 -9.22
CA LEU A 153 3.09 6.52 -8.49
C LEU A 153 4.03 5.61 -9.29
N ARG A 154 3.82 5.50 -10.60
CA ARG A 154 4.69 4.73 -11.49
C ARG A 154 6.12 5.28 -11.54
N ILE A 155 6.30 6.59 -11.44
CA ILE A 155 7.63 7.20 -11.38
C ILE A 155 8.29 6.86 -10.04
N GLU A 156 7.59 7.01 -8.92
CA GLU A 156 8.13 6.61 -7.62
C GLU A 156 8.55 5.14 -7.62
N GLU A 157 7.67 4.24 -8.04
CA GLU A 157 7.89 2.79 -7.98
C GLU A 157 8.99 2.32 -8.92
N ARG A 158 9.03 2.83 -10.16
CA ARG A 158 10.00 2.34 -11.16
C ARG A 158 11.32 3.07 -11.11
N GLN A 159 11.32 4.32 -10.64
CA GLN A 159 12.49 5.17 -10.68
C GLN A 159 13.07 5.37 -9.28
N LEU A 160 12.26 5.66 -8.27
CA LEU A 160 12.76 6.02 -6.95
C LEU A 160 13.02 4.80 -6.06
N LEU A 161 12.02 3.94 -5.83
CA LEU A 161 12.13 2.82 -4.88
C LEU A 161 13.33 1.89 -5.14
N PRO A 162 13.67 1.50 -6.39
CA PRO A 162 14.82 0.64 -6.64
C PRO A 162 16.14 1.31 -6.26
N ARG A 163 16.22 2.65 -6.37
CA ARG A 163 17.42 3.42 -6.00
C ARG A 163 17.49 3.63 -4.49
N MET A 164 16.35 3.77 -3.81
CA MET A 164 16.28 3.87 -2.35
C MET A 164 16.85 2.63 -1.65
N ALA A 165 16.71 1.43 -2.24
CA ALA A 165 17.23 0.19 -1.67
C ALA A 165 18.74 0.22 -1.40
N GLY A 166 19.50 0.99 -2.18
CA GLY A 166 20.95 1.17 -1.98
C GLY A 166 21.33 2.26 -0.97
N VAL A 167 20.37 3.04 -0.48
CA VAL A 167 20.61 4.21 0.39
C VAL A 167 20.54 3.84 1.87
N PHE A 168 19.61 2.95 2.23
CA PHE A 168 19.36 2.58 3.61
C PHE A 168 19.96 1.21 3.94
N ALA A 169 20.44 1.06 5.17
CA ALA A 169 21.00 -0.21 5.61
C ALA A 169 19.93 -1.33 5.63
N PRO A 170 20.32 -2.60 5.40
CA PRO A 170 19.42 -3.73 5.62
C PRO A 170 18.79 -3.68 7.02
N GLY A 171 17.48 -3.94 7.10
CA GLY A 171 16.72 -3.85 8.36
C GLY A 171 16.33 -2.43 8.78
N SER A 172 16.61 -1.41 7.95
CA SER A 172 16.04 -0.07 8.14
C SER A 172 14.52 -0.13 8.15
N ARG A 173 13.88 0.58 9.08
CA ARG A 173 12.41 0.74 9.10
C ARG A 173 11.89 1.71 8.04
N ILE A 174 12.76 2.42 7.32
CA ILE A 174 12.34 3.43 6.35
C ILE A 174 11.48 2.81 5.23
N GLY A 175 10.29 3.38 5.02
CA GLY A 175 9.29 2.95 4.06
C GLY A 175 8.58 1.65 4.42
N THR A 176 8.81 1.06 5.59
CA THR A 176 8.13 -0.17 6.02
C THR A 176 6.70 0.11 6.48
N LEU A 177 5.84 -0.92 6.52
CA LEU A 177 4.48 -0.78 7.07
C LEU A 177 4.48 -0.33 8.54
N PRO A 178 5.32 -0.90 9.44
CA PRO A 178 5.39 -0.42 10.81
C PRO A 178 5.79 1.05 10.94
N GLU A 179 6.72 1.55 10.12
CA GLU A 179 7.05 2.98 10.14
C GLU A 179 5.88 3.84 9.67
N LEU A 180 5.15 3.42 8.63
CA LEU A 180 3.96 4.13 8.16
C LEU A 180 2.92 4.23 9.28
N LEU A 181 2.66 3.16 10.02
CA LEU A 181 1.69 3.18 11.14
C LEU A 181 2.12 4.14 12.26
N ASP A 182 3.42 4.16 12.60
CA ASP A 182 3.97 5.10 13.58
C ASP A 182 3.82 6.56 13.11
N LEU A 183 4.04 6.81 11.82
CA LEU A 183 3.88 8.13 11.22
C LEU A 183 2.43 8.60 11.23
N LEU A 184 1.49 7.72 10.89
CA LEU A 184 0.06 8.01 10.94
C LEU A 184 -0.40 8.27 12.38
N ALA A 185 0.12 7.54 13.35
CA ALA A 185 -0.20 7.74 14.77
C ALA A 185 0.32 9.09 15.31
N ALA A 186 1.44 9.58 14.77
CA ALA A 186 2.04 10.85 15.16
C ALA A 186 1.44 12.06 14.43
N ALA A 187 0.84 11.84 13.25
CA ALA A 187 0.16 12.86 12.48
C ALA A 187 -1.30 13.04 12.94
N ASP A 188 -1.90 14.20 12.63
CA ASP A 188 -3.37 14.39 12.71
C ASP A 188 -4.06 13.77 11.49
N GLY A 189 -3.68 12.52 11.18
CA GLY A 189 -4.07 11.78 9.98
C GLY A 189 -5.11 10.70 10.28
N PRO A 190 -5.42 9.85 9.29
CA PRO A 190 -6.32 8.72 9.49
C PRO A 190 -5.81 7.77 10.56
N ALA A 191 -6.73 7.20 11.34
CA ALA A 191 -6.36 6.30 12.44
C ALA A 191 -5.57 5.08 11.90
N PRO A 192 -4.45 4.69 12.56
CA PRO A 192 -3.62 3.57 12.09
C PRO A 192 -4.39 2.26 11.91
N ALA A 193 -5.40 2.00 12.74
CA ALA A 193 -6.25 0.83 12.63
C ALA A 193 -7.05 0.80 11.31
N ASP A 194 -7.65 1.94 10.92
CA ASP A 194 -8.42 2.08 9.68
C ASP A 194 -7.50 2.09 8.45
N ALA A 195 -6.32 2.71 8.57
CA ALA A 195 -5.31 2.66 7.53
C ALA A 195 -4.81 1.23 7.28
N LEU A 196 -4.49 0.46 8.33
CA LEU A 196 -3.95 -0.88 8.20
C LEU A 196 -4.89 -1.83 7.44
N VAL A 197 -6.17 -1.85 7.82
CA VAL A 197 -7.18 -2.69 7.15
C VAL A 197 -7.43 -2.25 5.70
N TRP A 198 -7.38 -0.95 5.43
CA TRP A 198 -7.51 -0.40 4.09
C TRP A 198 -6.30 -0.74 3.19
N LEU A 199 -5.09 -0.66 3.74
CA LEU A 199 -3.82 -0.97 3.04
C LEU A 199 -3.75 -2.43 2.64
N LEU A 200 -4.21 -3.33 3.52
CA LEU A 200 -4.09 -4.78 3.32
C LEU A 200 -5.27 -5.42 2.56
N GLU A 201 -6.29 -4.63 2.18
CA GLU A 201 -7.39 -5.16 1.38
C GLU A 201 -6.91 -5.58 -0.03
N GLY A 202 -7.05 -6.87 -0.33
CA GLY A 202 -6.64 -7.48 -1.60
C GLY A 202 -5.19 -7.99 -1.62
N VAL A 203 -4.47 -7.90 -0.49
CA VAL A 203 -3.14 -8.49 -0.32
C VAL A 203 -3.28 -9.99 -0.01
N ASP A 204 -2.38 -10.81 -0.54
CA ASP A 204 -2.32 -12.25 -0.27
C ASP A 204 -2.16 -12.55 1.23
N GLU A 205 -2.83 -13.59 1.75
CA GLU A 205 -2.85 -13.90 3.18
C GLU A 205 -1.44 -14.23 3.72
N GLU A 206 -0.59 -14.93 2.95
CA GLU A 206 0.78 -15.22 3.39
C GLU A 206 1.61 -13.93 3.51
N GLN A 207 1.38 -12.98 2.60
CA GLN A 207 2.02 -11.67 2.66
C GLN A 207 1.47 -10.82 3.82
N ILE A 208 0.16 -10.88 4.10
CA ILE A 208 -0.46 -10.23 5.28
C ILE A 208 0.18 -10.77 6.56
N ASP A 209 0.28 -12.08 6.72
CA ASP A 209 0.84 -12.68 7.94
C ASP A 209 2.27 -12.17 8.23
N ARG A 210 3.09 -12.03 7.18
CA ARG A 210 4.45 -11.46 7.32
C ARG A 210 4.44 -9.98 7.66
N LEU A 211 3.60 -9.19 6.99
CA LEU A 211 3.49 -7.75 7.23
C LEU A 211 3.02 -7.46 8.66
N ILE A 212 2.06 -8.24 9.16
CA ILE A 212 1.55 -8.15 10.53
C ILE A 212 2.59 -8.62 11.54
N ALA A 213 3.36 -9.67 11.23
CA ALA A 213 4.45 -10.14 12.10
C ALA A 213 5.59 -9.13 12.27
N ASP A 214 5.76 -8.21 11.32
CA ASP A 214 6.75 -7.11 11.39
C ASP A 214 6.23 -5.91 12.20
N CYS A 215 4.92 -5.84 12.47
CA CYS A 215 4.30 -4.80 13.28
C CYS A 215 4.48 -5.06 14.79
N ASP A 216 4.12 -4.08 15.62
CA ASP A 216 4.15 -4.25 17.05
C ASP A 216 3.10 -5.29 17.54
N ASP A 217 3.39 -5.82 18.72
CA ASP A 217 2.61 -6.82 19.44
C ASP A 217 1.11 -6.46 19.61
N THR A 218 0.80 -5.18 19.79
CA THR A 218 -0.58 -4.70 19.94
C THR A 218 -1.29 -4.70 18.60
N THR A 219 -0.64 -4.20 17.55
CA THR A 219 -1.13 -4.26 16.16
C THR A 219 -1.44 -5.70 15.76
N ALA A 220 -0.52 -6.63 15.97
CA ALA A 220 -0.71 -8.04 15.63
C ALA A 220 -1.90 -8.68 16.36
N ARG A 221 -2.08 -8.37 17.65
CA ARG A 221 -3.22 -8.89 18.44
C ARG A 221 -4.57 -8.30 18.03
N GLN A 222 -4.61 -7.03 17.61
CA GLN A 222 -5.84 -6.34 17.25
C GLN A 222 -6.27 -6.56 15.79
N TRP A 223 -5.33 -6.97 14.92
CA TRP A 223 -5.56 -7.17 13.50
C TRP A 223 -6.86 -7.93 13.15
N PRO A 224 -7.17 -9.11 13.73
CA PRO A 224 -8.39 -9.83 13.40
C PRO A 224 -9.67 -9.03 13.70
N HIS A 225 -9.66 -8.25 14.79
CA HIS A 225 -10.79 -7.42 15.19
C HIS A 225 -10.99 -6.23 14.27
N TRP A 226 -9.92 -5.53 13.90
CA TRP A 226 -9.98 -4.41 12.96
C TRP A 226 -10.46 -4.87 11.60
N ARG A 227 -9.91 -5.97 11.07
CA ARG A 227 -10.32 -6.55 9.78
C ARG A 227 -11.82 -6.88 9.75
N ALA A 228 -12.34 -7.49 10.81
CA ALA A 228 -13.76 -7.80 10.92
C ALA A 228 -14.64 -6.54 10.98
N THR A 229 -14.17 -5.49 11.65
CA THR A 229 -14.89 -4.21 11.76
C THR A 229 -14.92 -3.48 10.42
N TYR A 230 -13.78 -3.40 9.73
CA TYR A 230 -13.69 -2.80 8.40
C TYR A 230 -14.63 -3.48 7.39
N ALA A 231 -14.63 -4.82 7.33
CA ALA A 231 -15.49 -5.57 6.42
C ALA A 231 -16.99 -5.26 6.61
N ARG A 232 -17.44 -5.03 7.86
CA ARG A 232 -18.82 -4.60 8.13
C ARG A 232 -19.07 -3.18 7.60
N CYS A 233 -18.14 -2.26 7.84
CA CYS A 233 -18.28 -0.85 7.46
C CYS A 233 -18.21 -0.63 5.94
N THR A 234 -17.38 -1.37 5.21
CA THR A 234 -17.16 -1.14 3.77
C THR A 234 -18.11 -1.91 2.85
N SER A 235 -18.78 -2.94 3.36
CA SER A 235 -19.80 -3.70 2.61
C SER A 235 -20.92 -2.82 2.04
N GLY A 236 -21.27 -1.73 2.74
CA GLY A 236 -22.27 -0.77 2.28
C GLY A 236 -21.79 0.19 1.18
N LEU A 237 -20.47 0.35 1.00
CA LEU A 237 -19.89 1.25 0.01
C LEU A 237 -19.61 0.55 -1.33
N TRP A 238 -19.06 -0.67 -1.26
CA TRP A 238 -18.63 -1.40 -2.46
C TRP A 238 -19.62 -2.49 -2.89
N GLY A 239 -20.64 -2.76 -2.09
CA GLY A 239 -21.48 -3.95 -2.23
C GLY A 239 -20.76 -5.21 -1.73
N THR A 240 -21.41 -6.37 -1.87
CA THR A 240 -20.78 -7.66 -1.54
C THR A 240 -19.72 -7.98 -2.61
N PRO A 241 -18.49 -8.35 -2.24
CA PRO A 241 -17.48 -8.76 -3.21
C PRO A 241 -18.03 -9.90 -4.07
N THR A 242 -18.04 -9.74 -5.39
CA THR A 242 -18.24 -10.87 -6.30
C THR A 242 -17.04 -11.81 -6.14
N VAL A 243 -17.31 -12.99 -5.59
CA VAL A 243 -16.34 -14.09 -5.41
C VAL A 243 -15.79 -14.56 -6.76
#